data_AF-A0A813BJH2-F1
#
_entry.id   AF-A0A813BJH2-F1
#
_cell.length_a   1.000
_cell.length_b   1.000
_cell.length_c   1.000
_cell.angle_alpha   90.00
_cell.angle_beta   90.00
_cell.angle_gamma   90.00
#
_symmetry.space_group_name_H-M   'P 1'
#
loop_
_entity.id
_entity.type
_entity.pdbx_description
1 polymer ?
#
loop_
_entity_poly.entity_id
_entity_poly.type
_entity_poly.pdbx_seq_one_letter_code
_entity_poly.pdbx_strand_id
1 'polypeptide(L)' 'MASDALTTMGTCMFDDAVMAAKLPAAVVQRFNECLVSGAPTPEDDMKVIADTMFSWARERGAIDFAHWFFPLRGG' A
#
# COMPACT_ATOMS: atom_id res chain seq x y z
N MET A 1 7.74 -14.23 25.74
CA MET A 1 6.86 -15.16 25.00
C MET A 1 6.89 -14.73 23.54
N ALA A 2 7.27 -15.61 22.61
CA ALA A 2 7.14 -15.30 21.18
C ALA A 2 5.65 -15.08 20.87
N SER A 3 5.31 -14.01 20.16
CA SER A 3 3.92 -13.75 19.76
C SER A 3 3.42 -14.89 18.88
N ASP A 4 2.20 -15.35 19.12
CA ASP A 4 1.55 -16.36 18.27
C ASP A 4 1.40 -15.82 16.83
N ALA A 5 1.85 -16.61 15.85
CA ALA A 5 1.85 -16.22 14.43
C ALA A 5 0.44 -15.90 13.91
N LEU A 6 -0.60 -16.52 14.47
CA LEU A 6 -1.99 -16.21 14.12
C LEU A 6 -2.42 -14.82 14.59
N THR A 7 -1.86 -14.35 15.70
CA THR A 7 -2.20 -13.04 16.27
C THR A 7 -1.50 -11.88 15.57
N THR A 8 -0.42 -12.13 14.83
CA THR A 8 0.34 -11.10 14.09
C THR A 8 0.09 -11.15 12.58
N MET A 9 -0.71 -12.12 12.10
CA MET A 9 -1.07 -12.23 10.69
C MET A 9 -1.77 -10.96 10.19
N GLY A 10 -1.36 -10.46 9.02
CA GLY A 10 -1.98 -9.30 8.37
C GLY A 10 -1.64 -7.92 8.98
N THR A 11 -0.82 -7.87 10.04
CA THR A 11 -0.48 -6.60 10.73
C THR A 11 0.49 -5.69 9.94
N CYS A 12 1.19 -6.25 8.96
CA CYS A 12 2.11 -5.56 8.06
C CYS A 12 1.53 -5.43 6.65
N MET A 13 0.24 -5.11 6.54
CA MET A 13 -0.41 -4.83 5.25
C MET A 13 -0.83 -3.36 5.21
N PHE A 14 -0.50 -2.67 4.12
CA PHE A 14 -0.98 -1.33 3.82
C PHE A 14 -2.30 -1.45 3.04
N ASP A 15 -3.34 -1.91 3.74
CA ASP A 15 -4.66 -2.20 3.18
C ASP A 15 -5.58 -0.97 3.15
N ASP A 16 -6.82 -1.15 2.70
CA ASP A 16 -7.82 -0.08 2.62
C ASP A 16 -8.11 0.59 3.97
N ALA A 17 -8.04 -0.16 5.08
CA ALA A 17 -8.26 0.38 6.41
C ALA A 17 -7.11 1.29 6.84
N VAL A 18 -5.87 0.86 6.59
CA VAL A 18 -4.67 1.67 6.84
C VAL A 18 -4.63 2.89 5.92
N MET A 19 -4.99 2.73 4.64
CA MET A 19 -5.09 3.82 3.69
C MET A 19 -6.12 4.85 4.14
N ALA A 20 -7.34 4.42 4.51
CA ALA A 20 -8.38 5.32 5.01
C ALA A 20 -7.99 6.06 6.31
N ALA A 21 -7.16 5.44 7.15
CA ALA A 21 -6.69 6.04 8.39
C ALA A 21 -5.54 7.04 8.20
N LYS A 22 -4.68 6.85 7.18
CA LYS A 22 -3.45 7.64 7.00
C LYS A 22 -3.50 8.62 5.84
N LEU A 23 -4.26 8.34 4.78
CA LEU A 23 -4.37 9.19 3.60
C LEU A 23 -5.56 10.15 3.71
N PRO A 24 -5.52 11.29 3.00
CA PRO A 24 -6.69 12.15 2.87
C PRO A 24 -7.84 11.38 2.19
N ALA A 25 -9.07 11.53 2.72
CA ALA A 25 -10.24 10.82 2.21
C ALA A 25 -10.48 11.01 0.70
N ALA A 26 -10.20 12.21 0.18
CA ALA A 26 -10.32 12.51 -1.25
C ALA A 26 -9.33 11.73 -2.13
N VAL A 27 -8.11 11.47 -1.63
CA VAL A 27 -7.10 10.67 -2.34
C VAL A 27 -7.52 9.21 -2.40
N VAL A 28 -8.01 8.66 -1.28
CA VAL A 28 -8.51 7.28 -1.21
C VAL A 28 -9.70 7.08 -2.13
N GLN A 29 -10.64 8.04 -2.16
CA GLN A 29 -11.79 7.99 -3.05
C GLN A 29 -11.35 7.98 -4.54
N ARG A 30 -10.49 8.92 -4.95
CA ARG A 30 -10.00 8.99 -6.35
C ARG A 30 -9.23 7.74 -6.74
N PHE A 31 -8.40 7.21 -5.84
CA PHE A 31 -7.68 5.96 -6.07
C PHE A 31 -8.64 4.79 -6.32
N ASN A 32 -9.69 4.65 -5.50
CA ASN A 32 -10.71 3.62 -5.68
C ASN A 32 -11.50 3.78 -6.99
N GLU A 33 -11.81 5.01 -7.39
CA GLU A 33 -12.45 5.30 -8.68
C GLU A 33 -11.54 4.92 -9.87
N CYS A 34 -10.24 5.19 -9.78
CA CYS A 34 -9.24 4.76 -10.77
C CYS A 34 -9.13 3.23 -10.87
N LEU A 35 -9.18 2.52 -9.74
CA LEU A 35 -9.17 1.05 -9.70
C LEU A 35 -10.37 0.44 -10.46
N VAL A 36 -11.56 1.02 -10.29
CA VAL A 36 -12.78 0.53 -10.95
C VAL A 36 -12.81 0.91 -12.43
N SER A 37 -12.40 2.13 -12.77
CA SER A 37 -12.45 2.63 -14.15
C SER A 37 -11.31 2.12 -15.03
N GLY A 38 -10.21 1.67 -14.43
CA GLY A 38 -8.96 1.35 -15.14
C GLY A 38 -8.21 2.60 -15.62
N ALA A 39 -8.66 3.80 -15.25
CA ALA A 39 -7.96 5.04 -15.55
C ALA A 39 -6.67 5.15 -14.71
N PRO A 40 -5.62 5.82 -15.22
CA PRO A 40 -4.42 6.07 -14.44
C PRO A 40 -4.74 6.95 -13.23
N THR A 41 -4.15 6.61 -12.08
CA THR A 41 -4.19 7.46 -10.89
C THR A 41 -3.50 8.80 -11.18
N PRO A 42 -4.03 9.95 -10.73
CA PRO A 42 -3.35 11.23 -10.89
C PRO A 42 -1.94 11.22 -10.27
N GLU A 43 -0.97 11.85 -10.92
CA GLU A 43 0.43 11.85 -10.45
C GLU A 43 0.58 12.45 -9.04
N ASP A 44 -0.19 13.48 -8.72
CA ASP A 44 -0.19 14.10 -7.38
C ASP A 44 -0.69 13.12 -6.30
N ASP A 45 -1.71 12.32 -6.63
CA ASP A 45 -2.21 11.28 -5.72
C ASP A 45 -1.21 10.13 -5.57
N MET A 46 -0.54 9.74 -6.66
CA MET A 46 0.53 8.73 -6.62
C MET A 46 1.65 9.15 -5.66
N LYS A 47 2.08 10.41 -5.70
CA LYS A 47 3.11 10.94 -4.78
C LYS A 47 2.65 10.88 -3.33
N VAL A 48 1.44 11.33 -3.04
CA VAL A 48 0.88 11.31 -1.67
C VAL A 48 0.77 9.87 -1.14
N ILE A 49 0.32 8.93 -1.97
CA ILE A 49 0.25 7.52 -1.61
C ILE A 49 1.64 6.94 -1.37
N ALA A 50 2.59 7.20 -2.25
CA ALA A 50 3.97 6.72 -2.14
C ALA A 50 4.67 7.23 -0.87
N ASP A 51 4.57 8.53 -0.58
CA ASP A 51 5.18 9.14 0.60
C ASP A 51 4.57 8.58 1.90
N THR A 52 3.24 8.47 1.94
CA THR A 52 2.54 7.93 3.13
C THR A 52 2.86 6.45 3.35
N MET A 53 2.88 5.66 2.28
CA MET A 53 3.23 4.24 2.33
C MET A 53 4.68 4.05 2.76
N PHE A 54 5.60 4.87 2.26
CA PHE A 54 7.00 4.85 2.66
C PHE A 54 7.17 5.17 4.15
N SER A 55 6.56 6.25 4.64
CA SER A 55 6.58 6.59 6.07
C SER A 55 6.00 5.47 6.94
N TRP A 56 4.86 4.89 6.54
CA TRP A 56 4.23 3.78 7.26
C TRP A 56 5.11 2.52 7.32
N ALA A 57 5.81 2.21 6.22
CA ALA A 57 6.72 1.06 6.14
C ALA A 57 7.99 1.32 6.98
N ARG A 58 8.50 2.55 6.97
CA ARG A 58 9.64 2.96 7.80
C ARG A 58 9.36 2.86 9.30
N GLU A 59 8.15 3.24 9.74
CA GLU A 59 7.70 3.06 11.13
C GLU A 59 7.77 1.59 11.58
N ARG A 60 7.69 0.64 10.64
CA ARG A 60 7.77 -0.81 10.85
C ARG A 60 9.16 -1.40 10.62
N GLY A 61 10.17 -0.56 10.39
CA GLY A 61 11.55 -0.98 10.19
C GLY A 61 11.91 -1.38 8.76
N ALA A 62 11.06 -1.11 7.77
CA ALA A 62 11.42 -1.31 6.36
C ALA A 62 12.53 -0.34 5.94
N ILE A 63 13.48 -0.83 5.15
CA ILE A 63 14.65 -0.07 4.66
C ILE A 63 14.79 -0.07 3.13
N ASP A 64 14.05 -0.94 2.45
CA ASP A 64 14.10 -1.12 1.01
C ASP A 64 12.69 -1.39 0.47
N PHE A 65 12.49 -1.22 -0.83
CA PHE A 65 11.25 -1.55 -1.52
C PHE A 65 11.54 -2.41 -2.74
N ALA A 66 10.58 -3.24 -3.13
CA ALA A 66 10.67 -4.07 -4.32
C ALA A 66 9.35 -4.01 -5.09
N HIS A 67 9.46 -3.94 -6.42
CA HIS A 67 8.32 -4.21 -7.29
C HIS A 67 8.07 -5.72 -7.31
N TRP A 68 7.05 -6.17 -6.58
CA TRP A 68 6.68 -7.57 -6.52
C TRP A 68 5.73 -7.93 -7.65
N PHE A 69 6.18 -8.75 -8.59
CA PHE A 69 5.35 -9.26 -9.68
C PHE A 69 5.84 -10.63 -10.12
N PHE A 70 4.93 -11.43 -10.70
CA PHE A 70 5.26 -12.73 -11.29
C PHE A 70 5.46 -12.55 -12.80
N PRO A 71 6.71 -12.53 -13.30
CA PRO A 71 6.94 -12.39 -14.74
C PRO A 71 6.48 -13.64 -15.47
N LEU A 72 5.91 -13.46 -16.66
CA LEU A 72 5.76 -14.55 -17.64
C LEU A 72 7.15 -15.00 -18.09
N ARG A 73 7.57 -16.19 -17.63
CA ARG A 73 8.80 -16.84 -18.09
C ARG A 73 8.44 -17.65 -19.32
N GLY A 74 8.76 -17.14 -20.51
CA GLY A 74 8.41 -17.73 -21.80
C GLY A 74 9.33 -18.88 -22.24
N GLY A 75 9.56 -19.86 -21.35
CA GLY A 75 10.25 -21.11 -21.70
C GLY A 75 9.35 -22.09 -22.44
#